data_AF-A0A7C0XIA9-F1
#
_entry.id   AF-A0A7C0XIA9-F1
#
_cell.length_a   1.000
_cell.length_b   1.000
_cell.length_c   1.000
_cell.angle_alpha   90.00
_cell.angle_beta   90.00
_cell.angle_gamma   90.00
#
_symmetry.space_group_name_H-M   'P 1'
#
loop_
_entity.id
_entity.type
_entity.pdbx_description
1 polymer ?
#
loop_
_entity_poly.entity_id
_entity_poly.type
_entity_poly.pdbx_seq_one_letter_code
_entity_poly.pdbx_strand_id
1 'polypeptide(L)'
;MMIKKHILLLSSLVVILILATVLIIYSKSSSEEIKVSGESISVSDLENYYLKGDYDAVIANAEICEDKSLHELERLDCYRYLQGAYIKKGEYLKAAEVCKDSLKISLDVNDVQFCAALIEKAQGQDSAIEFWKEYQKEFPRTAEVDVEGLRSVKGTGKLFYPWFR
;
A
#
# COMPACT_ATOMS: atom_id res chain seq x y z
N MET A 1 45.11 -30.60 39.84
CA MET A 1 44.42 -30.80 38.53
C MET A 1 42.88 -30.77 38.64
N MET A 2 42.28 -30.19 39.68
CA MET A 2 40.80 -30.12 39.85
C MET A 2 40.19 -28.75 39.48
N ILE A 3 40.94 -27.65 39.64
CA ILE A 3 40.43 -26.28 39.42
C ILE A 3 40.05 -26.01 37.95
N LYS A 4 40.79 -26.57 36.98
CA LYS A 4 40.50 -26.41 35.54
C LYS A 4 39.16 -27.02 35.11
N LYS A 5 38.73 -28.13 35.74
CA LYS A 5 37.43 -28.77 35.42
C LYS A 5 36.25 -27.91 35.87
N HIS A 6 36.35 -27.28 37.04
CA HIS A 6 35.28 -26.41 37.55
C HIS A 6 35.13 -25.12 36.73
N ILE A 7 36.23 -24.52 36.27
CA ILE A 7 36.20 -23.34 35.40
C ILE A 7 35.57 -23.67 34.03
N LEU A 8 35.88 -24.82 33.45
CA LEU A 8 35.28 -25.29 32.19
C LEU A 8 33.77 -25.57 32.31
N LEU A 9 33.34 -26.15 33.44
CA LEU A 9 31.91 -26.40 33.72
C LEU A 9 31.14 -25.09 33.92
N LEU A 10 31.71 -24.11 34.63
CA LEU A 10 31.12 -22.79 34.81
C LEU A 10 30.99 -22.03 33.49
N SER A 11 32.01 -22.07 32.61
CA SER A 11 31.92 -21.45 31.29
C SER A 11 30.87 -22.10 30.38
N SER A 12 30.71 -23.42 30.47
CA SER A 12 29.70 -24.14 29.68
C SER A 12 28.27 -23.81 30.14
N LEU A 13 28.05 -23.64 31.44
CA LEU A 13 26.73 -23.30 31.99
C LEU A 13 26.27 -21.90 31.55
N VAL A 14 27.20 -20.93 31.51
CA VAL A 14 26.90 -19.55 31.07
C VAL A 14 26.52 -19.51 29.60
N VAL A 15 27.21 -20.26 28.74
CA VAL A 15 26.88 -20.32 27.30
C VAL A 15 25.51 -20.95 27.07
N ILE A 16 25.16 -21.99 27.82
CA ILE A 16 23.84 -22.63 27.75
C ILE A 16 22.73 -21.66 28.18
N LEU A 17 22.96 -20.89 29.25
CA LEU A 17 22.03 -19.87 29.71
C LEU A 17 21.82 -18.76 28.67
N ILE A 18 22.89 -18.27 28.05
CA ILE A 18 22.81 -17.26 26.99
C ILE A 18 22.01 -17.80 25.79
N LEU A 19 22.34 -19.00 25.31
CA LEU A 19 21.62 -19.63 24.20
C LEU A 19 20.13 -19.83 24.50
N ALA A 20 19.78 -20.25 25.72
CA ALA A 20 18.39 -20.40 26.15
C ALA A 20 17.65 -19.04 26.15
N THR A 21 18.29 -17.97 26.63
CA THR A 21 17.67 -16.64 26.61
C THR A 21 17.47 -16.10 25.19
N VAL A 22 18.43 -16.31 24.29
CA VAL A 22 18.31 -15.94 22.87
C VAL A 22 17.18 -16.73 22.21
N LEU A 23 17.04 -18.03 22.50
CA LEU A 23 15.95 -18.85 21.98
C LEU A 23 14.58 -18.41 22.51
N ILE A 24 14.48 -18.01 23.78
CA ILE A 24 13.26 -17.45 24.36
C ILE A 24 12.91 -16.11 23.70
N ILE A 25 13.88 -15.24 23.48
CA ILE A 25 13.67 -13.95 22.79
C ILE A 25 13.26 -14.18 21.33
N TYR A 26 13.93 -15.10 20.63
CA TYR A 26 13.62 -15.44 19.25
C TYR A 26 12.24 -16.09 19.10
N SER A 27 11.91 -17.03 19.99
CA SER A 27 10.58 -17.65 20.01
C SER A 27 9.48 -16.63 20.34
N LYS A 28 9.74 -15.70 21.27
CA LYS A 28 8.80 -14.62 21.60
C LYS A 28 8.62 -13.62 20.44
N SER A 29 9.69 -13.29 19.74
CA SER A 29 9.66 -12.43 18.54
C SER A 29 8.98 -13.09 17.35
N SER A 30 8.99 -14.43 17.28
CA SER A 30 8.32 -15.20 16.23
C SER A 30 6.89 -15.59 16.61
N SER A 31 6.47 -15.40 17.88
CA SER A 31 5.14 -15.76 18.37
C SER A 31 4.18 -14.58 18.53
N GLU A 32 4.57 -13.38 18.09
CA GLU A 32 3.62 -12.28 17.84
C GLU A 32 3.04 -12.38 16.42
N GLU A 33 2.77 -13.59 15.94
CA GLU A 33 1.61 -13.78 15.06
C GLU A 33 0.38 -13.63 15.96
N ILE A 34 -0.19 -12.43 15.92
CA ILE A 34 -1.51 -12.15 16.44
C ILE A 34 -2.44 -13.21 15.84
N LYS A 35 -2.93 -14.12 16.70
CA LYS A 35 -4.12 -14.93 16.39
C LYS A 35 -5.26 -13.95 16.16
N VAL A 36 -5.47 -13.55 14.91
CA VAL A 36 -6.68 -12.87 14.47
C VAL A 36 -7.81 -13.87 14.67
N SER A 37 -8.67 -13.56 15.63
CA SER A 37 -9.88 -14.29 15.90
C SER A 37 -10.81 -14.21 14.70
N GLY A 38 -10.72 -15.18 13.79
CA GLY A 38 -11.84 -15.90 13.18
C GLY A 38 -13.05 -15.16 12.56
N GLU A 39 -13.03 -13.85 12.39
CA GLU A 39 -13.98 -13.13 11.54
C GLU A 39 -13.20 -12.59 10.33
N SER A 40 -13.58 -13.02 9.12
CA SER A 40 -13.04 -12.43 7.91
C SER A 40 -13.54 -11.00 7.82
N ILE A 41 -12.63 -10.03 7.73
CA ILE A 41 -12.94 -8.64 7.41
C ILE A 41 -13.75 -8.64 6.09
N SER A 42 -14.81 -7.85 6.02
CA SER A 42 -15.60 -7.61 4.81
C SER A 42 -15.28 -6.25 4.18
N VAL A 43 -15.70 -6.01 2.94
CA VAL A 43 -15.58 -4.69 2.31
C VAL A 43 -16.40 -3.63 3.08
N SER A 44 -17.52 -4.02 3.67
CA SER A 44 -18.30 -3.15 4.56
C SER A 44 -17.55 -2.75 5.83
N ASP A 45 -16.67 -3.61 6.35
CA ASP A 45 -15.81 -3.25 7.48
C ASP A 45 -14.76 -2.21 7.08
N LEU A 46 -14.17 -2.33 5.89
CA LEU A 46 -13.28 -1.31 5.35
C LEU A 46 -13.99 0.03 5.16
N GLU A 47 -15.19 0.03 4.61
CA GLU A 47 -16.03 1.22 4.51
C GLU A 47 -16.24 1.86 5.88
N ASN A 48 -16.61 1.05 6.88
CA ASN A 48 -16.82 1.53 8.25
C ASN A 48 -15.57 2.15 8.86
N TYR A 49 -14.39 1.54 8.68
CA TYR A 49 -13.13 2.13 9.11
C TYR A 49 -12.85 3.45 8.39
N TYR A 50 -13.03 3.48 7.06
CA TYR A 50 -12.81 4.66 6.24
C TYR A 50 -13.70 5.83 6.66
N LEU A 51 -15.00 5.59 6.86
CA LEU A 51 -15.97 6.60 7.28
C LEU A 51 -15.69 7.14 8.69
N LYS A 52 -15.09 6.32 9.57
CA LYS A 52 -14.63 6.74 10.91
C LYS A 52 -13.29 7.47 10.89
N GLY A 53 -12.60 7.49 9.75
CA GLY A 53 -11.26 8.06 9.61
C GLY A 53 -10.14 7.15 10.11
N ASP A 54 -10.43 5.87 10.36
CA ASP A 54 -9.44 4.87 10.76
C ASP A 54 -8.72 4.31 9.52
N TYR A 55 -7.91 5.17 8.90
CA TYR A 55 -7.19 4.85 7.67
C TYR A 55 -6.12 3.78 7.88
N ASP A 56 -5.58 3.66 9.10
CA ASP A 56 -4.63 2.61 9.45
C ASP A 56 -5.32 1.24 9.46
N ALA A 57 -6.53 1.13 9.99
CA ALA A 57 -7.31 -0.11 9.91
C ALA A 57 -7.68 -0.48 8.47
N VAL A 58 -8.00 0.50 7.61
CA VAL A 58 -8.22 0.23 6.17
C VAL A 58 -6.98 -0.37 5.53
N ILE A 59 -5.81 0.21 5.77
CA ILE A 59 -4.54 -0.24 5.18
C ILE A 59 -4.10 -1.59 5.74
N ALA A 60 -4.27 -1.82 7.04
CA ALA A 60 -3.90 -3.07 7.69
C ALA A 60 -4.68 -4.28 7.16
N ASN A 61 -5.86 -4.05 6.59
CA ASN A 61 -6.74 -5.09 6.05
C ASN A 61 -6.86 -5.02 4.52
N ALA A 62 -5.88 -4.43 3.83
CA ALA A 62 -5.88 -4.24 2.37
C ALA A 62 -5.93 -5.56 1.56
N GLU A 63 -5.50 -6.68 2.15
CA GLU A 63 -5.45 -7.99 1.49
C GLU A 63 -6.81 -8.45 0.93
N ILE A 64 -7.91 -7.99 1.54
CA ILE A 64 -9.27 -8.31 1.07
C ILE A 64 -9.54 -7.79 -0.35
N CYS A 65 -8.90 -6.71 -0.80
CA CYS A 65 -9.10 -6.19 -2.16
C CYS A 65 -8.57 -7.17 -3.24
N GLU A 66 -7.65 -8.04 -2.85
CA GLU A 66 -7.07 -9.06 -3.71
C GLU A 66 -7.89 -10.36 -3.76
N ASP A 67 -8.93 -10.48 -2.91
CA ASP A 67 -9.80 -11.67 -2.87
C ASP A 67 -10.61 -11.78 -4.17
N LYS A 68 -10.26 -12.79 -4.97
CA LYS A 68 -10.88 -13.07 -6.27
C LYS A 68 -12.26 -13.73 -6.15
N SER A 69 -12.69 -14.12 -4.96
CA SER A 69 -14.03 -14.63 -4.72
C SER A 69 -15.09 -13.52 -4.63
N LEU A 70 -14.66 -12.30 -4.32
CA LEU A 70 -15.52 -11.12 -4.32
C LEU A 70 -15.98 -10.75 -5.73
N HIS A 71 -17.18 -10.18 -5.82
CA HIS A 71 -17.67 -9.61 -7.08
C HIS A 71 -16.78 -8.43 -7.51
N GLU A 72 -16.58 -8.24 -8.82
CA GLU A 72 -15.67 -7.20 -9.34
C GLU A 72 -16.01 -5.80 -8.81
N LEU A 73 -17.30 -5.45 -8.75
CA LEU A 73 -17.74 -4.17 -8.18
C LEU A 73 -17.35 -4.00 -6.70
N GLU A 74 -17.47 -5.07 -5.92
CA GLU A 74 -17.12 -5.05 -4.50
C GLU A 74 -15.61 -4.93 -4.30
N ARG A 75 -14.81 -5.57 -5.17
CA ARG A 75 -13.36 -5.36 -5.20
C ARG A 75 -12.99 -3.93 -5.58
N LEU A 76 -13.67 -3.33 -6.56
CA LEU A 76 -13.45 -1.94 -6.94
C LEU A 76 -13.77 -0.98 -5.78
N ASP A 77 -14.84 -1.24 -5.02
CA ASP A 77 -15.15 -0.47 -3.81
C ASP A 77 -14.07 -0.63 -2.74
N CYS A 78 -13.54 -1.84 -2.54
CA CYS A 78 -12.38 -2.07 -1.68
C CYS A 78 -11.17 -1.21 -2.09
N TYR A 79 -10.79 -1.25 -3.38
CA TYR A 79 -9.68 -0.44 -3.89
C TYR A 79 -9.92 1.06 -3.71
N ARG A 80 -11.17 1.55 -3.83
CA ARG A 80 -11.52 2.96 -3.57
C ARG A 80 -11.29 3.35 -2.11
N TYR A 81 -11.68 2.51 -1.15
CA TYR A 81 -11.44 2.80 0.27
C TYR A 81 -9.94 2.80 0.60
N LEU A 82 -9.20 1.80 0.10
CA LEU A 82 -7.77 1.71 0.31
C LEU A 82 -7.00 2.89 -0.31
N GLN A 83 -7.35 3.24 -1.54
CA GLN A 83 -6.80 4.40 -2.22
C GLN A 83 -7.10 5.70 -1.47
N GLY A 84 -8.34 5.87 -1.02
CA GLY A 84 -8.75 6.99 -0.20
C GLY A 84 -7.94 7.07 1.10
N ALA A 85 -7.73 5.95 1.78
CA ALA A 85 -6.95 5.89 3.02
C ALA A 85 -5.51 6.38 2.79
N TYR A 86 -4.85 5.93 1.73
CA TYR A 86 -3.52 6.43 1.36
C TYR A 86 -3.52 7.92 1.01
N ILE A 87 -4.53 8.41 0.28
CA ILE A 87 -4.66 9.86 -0.02
C ILE A 87 -4.79 10.66 1.27
N LYS A 88 -5.60 10.21 2.23
CA LYS A 88 -5.81 10.89 3.51
C LYS A 88 -4.57 10.92 4.39
N LYS A 89 -3.67 9.94 4.22
CA LYS A 89 -2.35 9.93 4.86
C LYS A 89 -1.27 10.70 4.06
N GLY A 90 -1.59 11.22 2.88
CA GLY A 90 -0.64 11.90 2.00
C GLY A 90 0.30 10.94 1.24
N GLU A 91 0.01 9.65 1.25
CA GLU A 91 0.79 8.59 0.61
C GLU A 91 0.38 8.42 -0.87
N TYR A 92 0.49 9.50 -1.65
CA TYR A 92 -0.03 9.57 -3.02
C TYR A 92 0.57 8.53 -3.98
N LEU A 93 1.84 8.15 -3.79
CA LEU A 93 2.46 7.13 -4.62
C LEU A 93 1.81 5.75 -4.42
N LYS A 94 1.52 5.37 -3.17
CA LYS A 94 0.82 4.11 -2.88
C LYS A 94 -0.64 4.17 -3.36
N ALA A 95 -1.31 5.32 -3.20
CA ALA A 95 -2.64 5.51 -3.77
C ALA A 95 -2.65 5.31 -5.30
N ALA A 96 -1.60 5.75 -6.01
CA ALA A 96 -1.45 5.51 -7.44
C ALA A 96 -1.19 4.04 -7.79
N GLU A 97 -0.44 3.30 -6.95
CA GLU A 97 -0.24 1.85 -7.11
C GLU A 97 -1.58 1.10 -7.00
N VAL A 98 -2.36 1.40 -5.95
CA VAL A 98 -3.71 0.86 -5.74
C VAL A 98 -4.64 1.22 -6.90
N CYS A 99 -4.53 2.45 -7.44
CA CYS A 99 -5.27 2.88 -8.63
C CYS A 99 -4.97 2.00 -9.86
N LYS A 100 -3.69 1.70 -10.10
CA LYS A 100 -3.28 0.84 -11.22
C LYS A 100 -3.79 -0.58 -11.05
N ASP A 101 -3.91 -1.06 -9.82
CA ASP A 101 -4.50 -2.38 -9.55
C ASP A 101 -6.00 -2.41 -9.84
N SER A 102 -6.75 -1.35 -9.50
CA SER A 102 -8.17 -1.27 -9.88
C SER A 102 -8.38 -1.16 -11.39
N LEU A 103 -7.47 -0.50 -12.13
CA LEU A 103 -7.54 -0.42 -13.59
C LEU A 103 -7.41 -1.78 -14.30
N LYS A 104 -6.83 -2.79 -13.64
CA LYS A 104 -6.76 -4.17 -14.16
C LYS A 104 -8.11 -4.88 -14.11
N ILE A 105 -9.05 -4.39 -13.28
CA ILE A 105 -10.40 -4.93 -13.13
C ILE A 105 -11.35 -4.17 -14.06
N SER A 106 -11.31 -2.84 -14.02
CA SER A 106 -12.14 -1.99 -14.85
C SER A 106 -11.32 -0.84 -15.42
N LEU A 107 -11.29 -0.76 -16.75
CA LEU A 107 -10.56 0.27 -17.46
C LEU A 107 -11.53 1.40 -17.87
N ASP A 108 -11.62 2.42 -17.04
CA ASP A 108 -12.37 3.66 -17.32
C ASP A 108 -11.41 4.85 -17.47
N VAL A 109 -11.70 5.74 -18.41
CA VAL A 109 -10.82 6.89 -18.69
C VAL A 109 -10.74 7.87 -17.53
N ASN A 110 -11.82 8.02 -16.74
CA ASN A 110 -11.81 8.90 -15.57
C ASN A 110 -10.93 8.32 -14.47
N ASP A 111 -10.91 6.99 -14.31
CA ASP A 111 -10.02 6.32 -13.36
C ASP A 111 -8.55 6.46 -13.80
N VAL A 112 -8.26 6.38 -15.12
CA VAL A 112 -6.92 6.66 -15.65
C VAL A 112 -6.50 8.11 -15.36
N GLN A 113 -7.38 9.08 -15.59
CA GLN A 113 -7.14 10.49 -15.24
C GLN A 113 -6.87 10.66 -13.74
N PHE A 114 -7.63 9.96 -12.91
CA PHE A 114 -7.46 9.97 -11.46
C PHE A 114 -6.09 9.40 -11.05
N CYS A 115 -5.68 8.26 -11.62
CA CYS A 115 -4.35 7.70 -11.39
C CYS A 115 -3.25 8.67 -11.83
N ALA A 116 -3.39 9.30 -13.01
CA ALA A 116 -2.43 10.29 -13.51
C ALA A 116 -2.31 11.50 -12.57
N ALA A 117 -3.41 11.96 -11.98
CA ALA A 117 -3.42 13.02 -11.00
C ALA A 117 -2.68 12.65 -9.70
N LEU A 118 -2.83 11.41 -9.22
CA LEU A 118 -2.09 10.92 -8.06
C LEU A 118 -0.59 10.85 -8.35
N ILE A 119 -0.22 10.38 -9.55
CA ILE A 119 1.18 10.31 -10.00
C ILE A 119 1.76 11.72 -10.14
N GLU A 120 1.01 12.67 -10.72
CA GLU A 120 1.44 14.07 -10.81
C GLU A 120 1.70 14.64 -9.41
N LYS A 121 0.79 14.41 -8.47
CA LYS A 121 0.94 14.88 -7.10
C LYS A 121 2.15 14.26 -6.40
N ALA A 122 2.41 12.97 -6.63
CA ALA A 122 3.46 12.22 -5.96
C ALA A 122 4.86 12.46 -6.56
N GLN A 123 4.95 12.59 -7.88
CA GLN A 123 6.21 12.50 -8.63
C GLN A 123 6.37 13.58 -9.72
N GLY A 124 5.34 14.39 -9.98
CA GLY A 124 5.38 15.48 -10.94
C GLY A 124 4.85 15.12 -12.34
N GLN A 125 4.82 16.13 -13.22
CA GLN A 125 4.18 16.03 -14.53
C GLN A 125 4.84 15.00 -15.45
N ASP A 126 6.16 14.82 -15.36
CA ASP A 126 6.88 13.89 -16.24
C ASP A 126 6.47 12.44 -16.00
N SER A 127 6.29 12.03 -14.74
CA SER A 127 5.79 10.70 -14.40
C SER A 127 4.34 10.51 -14.84
N ALA A 128 3.49 11.53 -14.72
CA ALA A 128 2.10 11.46 -15.19
C ALA A 128 2.01 11.38 -16.73
N ILE A 129 2.90 12.08 -17.44
CA ILE A 129 3.02 11.98 -18.91
C ILE A 129 3.48 10.59 -19.33
N GLU A 130 4.47 10.01 -18.62
CA GLU A 130 4.93 8.64 -18.91
C GLU A 130 3.81 7.62 -18.71
N PHE A 131 3.07 7.73 -17.61
CA PHE A 131 1.91 6.90 -17.34
C PHE A 131 0.86 6.97 -18.47
N TRP A 132 0.57 8.17 -19.00
CA TRP A 132 -0.36 8.31 -20.12
C TRP A 132 0.06 7.60 -21.41
N LYS A 133 1.36 7.34 -21.61
CA LYS A 133 1.82 6.58 -22.79
C LYS A 133 1.30 5.14 -22.78
N GLU A 134 1.07 4.57 -21.60
CA GLU A 134 0.54 3.22 -21.45
C GLU A 134 -0.90 3.09 -21.97
N TYR A 135 -1.66 4.20 -21.95
CA TYR A 135 -3.09 4.24 -22.29
C TYR A 135 -3.41 5.02 -23.58
N GLN A 136 -2.37 5.43 -24.32
CA GLN A 136 -2.53 6.25 -25.52
C GLN A 136 -3.30 5.52 -26.63
N LYS A 137 -3.22 4.18 -26.69
CA LYS A 137 -3.93 3.40 -27.72
C LYS A 137 -5.41 3.27 -27.39
N GLU A 138 -5.73 3.12 -26.11
CA GLU A 138 -7.07 2.92 -25.57
C GLU A 138 -7.84 4.24 -25.54
N PHE A 139 -7.18 5.35 -25.19
CA PHE A 139 -7.79 6.66 -25.05
C PHE A 139 -7.01 7.76 -25.79
N PRO A 140 -6.84 7.68 -27.11
CA PRO A 140 -5.91 8.54 -27.86
C PRO A 140 -6.20 10.04 -27.72
N ARG A 141 -7.48 10.41 -27.81
CA ARG A 141 -7.89 11.82 -27.68
C ARG A 141 -7.66 12.36 -26.27
N THR A 142 -8.02 11.60 -25.25
CA THR A 142 -7.87 12.04 -23.85
C THR A 142 -6.40 12.08 -23.45
N ALA A 143 -5.63 11.05 -23.82
CA ALA A 143 -4.19 11.01 -23.57
C ALA A 143 -3.47 12.21 -24.22
N GLU A 144 -3.82 12.56 -25.47
CA GLU A 144 -3.26 13.74 -26.13
C GLU A 144 -3.57 15.05 -25.36
N VAL A 145 -4.83 15.26 -25.00
CA VAL A 145 -5.27 16.47 -24.28
C VAL A 145 -4.61 16.58 -22.91
N ASP A 146 -4.57 15.49 -22.15
CA ASP A 146 -4.03 15.48 -20.80
C ASP A 146 -2.51 15.59 -20.79
N VAL A 147 -1.81 14.93 -21.72
CA VAL A 147 -0.36 15.08 -21.88
C VAL A 147 0.01 16.51 -22.25
N GLU A 148 -0.74 17.16 -23.15
CA GLU A 148 -0.49 18.55 -23.51
C GLU A 148 -0.80 19.49 -22.33
N GLY A 149 -1.88 19.21 -21.59
CA GLY A 149 -2.21 19.90 -20.34
C GLY A 149 -1.09 19.83 -19.31
N LEU A 150 -0.56 18.64 -19.03
CA LEU A 150 0.57 18.40 -18.14
C LEU A 150 1.83 19.15 -18.59
N ARG A 151 2.13 19.16 -19.90
CA ARG A 151 3.27 19.92 -20.45
C ARG A 151 3.09 21.43 -20.26
N SER A 152 1.87 21.94 -20.42
CA SER A 152 1.60 23.38 -20.35
C SER A 152 1.85 23.99 -18.95
N VAL A 153 1.73 23.18 -17.89
CA VAL A 153 1.96 23.62 -16.51
C VAL A 153 3.31 23.18 -15.94
N LYS A 154 4.11 22.42 -16.72
CA LYS A 154 5.42 21.92 -16.29
C LYS A 154 6.34 23.07 -15.87
N GLY A 155 6.98 22.92 -14.71
CA GLY A 155 7.91 23.92 -14.17
C GLY A 155 7.24 25.18 -13.59
N THR A 156 5.92 25.29 -13.62
CA THR A 156 5.18 26.44 -13.05
C THR A 156 4.92 26.29 -11.55
N GLY A 157 5.15 25.11 -10.98
CA GLY A 157 4.77 24.75 -9.61
C GLY A 157 3.27 24.45 -9.43
N LYS A 158 2.47 24.52 -10.50
CA LYS A 158 1.04 24.18 -10.48
C LYS A 158 0.83 22.73 -10.89
N LEU A 159 -0.19 22.10 -10.29
CA LEU A 159 -0.73 20.83 -10.77
C LEU A 159 -1.67 21.07 -11.95
N PHE A 160 -1.60 20.25 -12.98
CA PHE A 160 -2.57 20.22 -14.08
C PHE A 160 -3.92 19.78 -13.51
N TYR A 161 -3.94 18.63 -12.83
CA TYR A 161 -5.15 18.10 -12.21
C TYR A 161 -5.48 18.89 -10.94
N PRO A 162 -6.67 19.53 -10.86
CA PRO A 162 -6.98 20.42 -9.75
C PRO A 162 -7.38 19.72 -8.45
N TRP A 163 -7.62 18.40 -8.47
CA TRP A 163 -8.24 17.66 -7.36
C TRP A 163 -7.42 17.61 -6.07
N PHE A 164 -6.11 17.87 -6.15
CA PHE A 164 -5.19 17.83 -4.99
C PHE A 164 -4.54 19.20 -4.71
N ARG A 165 -5.15 20.29 -5.18
CA ARG A 165 -4.73 21.67 -4.92
C ARG A 165 -5.19 22.17 -3.55
#